data_AF-A0A366HAY8-F1
#
_entry.id   AF-A0A366HAY8-F1
#
_cell.length_a   1.000
_cell.length_b   1.000
_cell.length_c   1.000
_cell.angle_alpha   90.00
_cell.angle_beta   90.00
_cell.angle_gamma   90.00
#
_symmetry.space_group_name_H-M   'P 1'
#
loop_
_entity.id
_entity.type
_entity.pdbx_description
1 polymer ?
#
loop_
_entity_poly.entity_id
_entity_poly.type
_entity_poly.pdbx_seq_one_letter_code
_entity_poly.pdbx_strand_id
1 'polypeptide(L)'
;MILPKLSAALLSMSLFGSAYAVPDIDFDRETSLDQWVVISGAANGAASAFGASAEDVDQHRNTAFSHLMRYAQEQGFQLAEFDSLFERGQVEGRKLAETHRGLIAPSGTNLIDGFMHDKAIEYQNVKKALDA
;
A
#
# COMPACT_ATOMS: atom_id res chain seq x y z
N MET A 1 -16.42 17.05 -6.59
CA MET A 1 -16.75 16.10 -5.51
C MET A 1 -15.54 15.18 -5.37
N ILE A 2 -14.64 15.51 -4.44
CA ILE A 2 -13.35 14.83 -4.27
C ILE A 2 -13.63 13.50 -3.56
N LEU A 3 -13.34 12.36 -4.22
CA LEU A 3 -13.69 11.03 -3.72
C LEU A 3 -12.89 10.70 -2.44
N PRO A 4 -13.51 10.08 -1.42
CA PRO A 4 -12.82 9.66 -0.19
C PRO A 4 -11.90 8.43 -0.38
N LYS A 5 -11.65 7.98 -1.61
CA LYS A 5 -11.06 6.66 -1.93
C LYS A 5 -9.53 6.62 -2.10
N LEU A 6 -8.85 7.71 -1.81
CA LEU A 6 -7.39 7.72 -1.69
C LEU A 6 -6.94 8.02 -0.26
N SER A 7 -7.85 8.10 0.71
CA SER A 7 -7.53 8.66 2.02
C SER A 7 -6.58 7.80 2.83
N ALA A 8 -6.55 6.47 2.67
CA ALA A 8 -5.61 5.60 3.40
C ALA A 8 -4.23 5.52 2.72
N ALA A 9 -4.17 5.49 1.39
CA ALA A 9 -2.92 5.59 0.63
C ALA A 9 -2.31 7.00 0.74
N LEU A 10 -3.14 8.06 0.69
CA LEU A 10 -2.75 9.45 0.94
C LEU A 10 -2.53 9.73 2.43
N LEU A 11 -3.16 9.04 3.40
CA LEU A 11 -2.75 9.13 4.81
C LEU A 11 -1.41 8.43 5.00
N SER A 12 -1.19 7.27 4.37
CA SER A 12 0.12 6.63 4.34
C SER A 12 1.15 7.55 3.68
N MET A 13 0.81 8.31 2.64
CA MET A 13 1.75 9.26 2.03
C MET A 13 1.86 10.60 2.80
N SER A 14 0.82 11.06 3.50
CA SER A 14 0.82 12.35 4.23
C SER A 14 1.29 12.24 5.69
N LEU A 15 1.10 11.09 6.34
CA LEU A 15 1.69 10.77 7.66
C LEU A 15 3.09 10.16 7.52
N PHE A 16 3.39 9.46 6.43
CA PHE A 16 4.70 8.86 6.18
C PHE A 16 5.48 9.59 5.06
N GLY A 17 5.14 10.86 4.81
CA GLY A 17 5.80 11.79 3.89
C GLY A 17 7.25 12.14 4.23
N SER A 18 7.94 11.28 4.99
CA SER A 18 9.37 11.41 5.31
C SER A 18 10.12 10.08 5.27
N ALA A 19 9.44 8.93 5.10
CA ALA A 19 10.11 7.64 4.95
C ALA A 19 10.47 7.29 3.50
N TYR A 20 9.87 8.00 2.56
CA TYR A 20 10.08 7.85 1.12
C TYR A 20 10.85 9.01 0.51
N ALA A 21 11.76 9.63 1.26
CA ALA A 21 12.81 10.47 0.68
C ALA A 21 13.86 9.59 -0.05
N VAL A 22 13.39 8.82 -1.04
CA VAL A 22 14.19 8.62 -2.26
C VAL A 22 14.25 10.02 -2.88
N PRO A 23 15.42 10.55 -3.28
CA PRO A 23 15.59 11.98 -3.60
C PRO A 23 14.82 12.50 -4.82
N ASP A 24 13.83 11.77 -5.35
CA ASP A 24 13.23 12.04 -6.66
C ASP A 24 11.81 11.42 -6.84
N ILE A 25 11.00 11.32 -5.76
CA ILE A 25 9.57 11.01 -5.93
C ILE A 25 8.84 12.31 -6.26
N ASP A 26 8.93 12.66 -7.53
CA ASP A 26 8.12 13.67 -8.20
C ASP A 26 6.68 13.13 -8.33
N PHE A 27 5.76 13.62 -7.48
CA PHE A 27 4.35 13.17 -7.46
C PHE A 27 3.56 13.60 -8.71
N ASP A 28 4.18 14.34 -9.63
CA ASP A 28 3.68 14.66 -10.97
C ASP A 28 4.03 13.58 -12.02
N ARG A 29 4.63 12.45 -11.62
CA ARG A 29 4.96 11.31 -12.51
C ARG A 29 4.19 10.04 -12.14
N GLU A 30 3.74 9.33 -13.17
CA GLU A 30 3.10 8.01 -13.12
C GLU A 30 3.80 7.09 -12.11
N THR A 31 3.07 6.64 -11.07
CA THR A 31 3.61 5.70 -10.08
C THR A 31 3.84 4.34 -10.75
N SER A 32 5.09 3.86 -10.76
CA SER A 32 5.43 2.59 -11.41
C SER A 32 4.80 1.39 -10.72
N LEU A 33 4.64 0.28 -11.44
CA LEU A 33 4.07 -0.94 -10.87
C LEU A 33 4.88 -1.47 -9.69
N ASP A 34 6.21 -1.33 -9.72
CA ASP A 34 7.10 -1.69 -8.61
C ASP A 34 6.85 -0.83 -7.37
N GLN A 35 6.60 0.47 -7.55
CA GLN A 35 6.24 1.37 -6.45
C GLN A 35 4.91 0.95 -5.83
N TRP A 36 3.93 0.53 -6.62
CA TRP A 36 2.66 -0.02 -6.11
C TRP A 36 2.85 -1.28 -5.27
N VAL A 37 3.79 -2.17 -5.63
CA VAL A 37 4.14 -3.33 -4.82
C VAL A 37 4.69 -2.90 -3.45
N VAL A 38 5.65 -1.96 -3.44
CA VAL A 38 6.25 -1.45 -2.20
C VAL A 38 5.20 -0.76 -1.31
N ILE A 39 4.33 0.07 -1.89
CA ILE A 39 3.23 0.75 -1.18
C ILE A 39 2.27 -0.26 -0.56
N SER A 40 1.90 -1.30 -1.31
CA SER A 40 1.03 -2.39 -0.82
C SER A 40 1.68 -3.14 0.34
N GLY A 41 2.99 -3.41 0.24
CA GLY A 41 3.78 -3.97 1.33
C GLY A 41 3.75 -3.07 2.57
N ALA A 42 3.96 -1.78 2.42
CA ALA A 42 3.98 -0.83 3.54
C ALA A 42 2.64 -0.72 4.25
N ALA A 43 1.53 -0.65 3.51
CA ALA A 43 0.18 -0.69 4.10
C ALA A 43 -0.04 -1.96 4.92
N ASN A 44 0.41 -3.10 4.38
CA ASN A 44 0.32 -4.41 5.04
C ASN A 44 1.15 -4.47 6.35
N GLY A 45 2.39 -4.00 6.32
CA GLY A 45 3.26 -3.93 7.50
C GLY A 45 2.74 -2.98 8.57
N ALA A 46 2.23 -1.82 8.16
CA ALA A 46 1.64 -0.86 9.07
C ALA A 46 0.37 -1.42 9.74
N ALA A 47 -0.54 -2.04 8.97
CA ALA A 47 -1.74 -2.66 9.51
C ALA A 47 -1.42 -3.75 10.54
N SER A 48 -0.38 -4.57 10.28
CA SER A 48 0.13 -5.54 11.24
C SER A 48 0.57 -4.88 12.55
N ALA A 49 1.31 -3.77 12.49
CA ALA A 49 1.71 -3.01 13.67
C ALA A 49 0.52 -2.37 14.42
N PHE A 50 -0.59 -2.08 13.75
CA PHE A 50 -1.83 -1.58 14.34
C PHE A 50 -2.80 -2.69 14.80
N GLY A 51 -2.41 -3.96 14.70
CA GLY A 51 -3.16 -5.08 15.27
C GLY A 51 -4.09 -5.81 14.30
N ALA A 52 -3.93 -5.63 12.99
CA ALA A 52 -4.57 -6.49 12.00
C ALA A 52 -4.20 -7.96 12.24
N SER A 53 -5.16 -8.87 12.02
CA SER A 53 -4.91 -10.30 12.22
C SER A 53 -3.93 -10.85 11.19
N ALA A 54 -3.25 -11.95 11.51
CA ALA A 54 -2.38 -12.63 10.56
C ALA A 54 -3.14 -13.07 9.29
N GLU A 55 -4.40 -13.50 9.45
CA GLU A 55 -5.27 -13.87 8.33
C GLU A 55 -5.56 -12.67 7.42
N ASP A 56 -5.87 -11.50 7.98
CA ASP A 56 -6.12 -10.30 7.19
C ASP A 56 -4.86 -9.81 6.47
N VAL A 57 -3.70 -9.91 7.13
CA VAL A 57 -2.38 -9.59 6.57
C VAL A 57 -2.04 -10.50 5.38
N ASP A 58 -2.26 -11.81 5.52
CA ASP A 58 -2.06 -12.77 4.44
C ASP A 58 -3.06 -12.55 3.29
N GLN A 59 -4.33 -12.31 3.61
CA GLN A 59 -5.35 -12.00 2.62
C GLN A 59 -4.98 -10.77 1.79
N HIS A 60 -4.56 -9.69 2.45
CA HIS A 60 -4.15 -8.46 1.76
C HIS A 60 -2.95 -8.70 0.83
N ARG A 61 -1.93 -9.45 1.27
CA ARG A 61 -0.79 -9.79 0.40
C ARG A 61 -1.24 -10.58 -0.83
N ASN A 62 -2.12 -11.56 -0.65
CA ASN A 62 -2.63 -12.38 -1.76
C ASN A 62 -3.47 -11.55 -2.75
N THR A 63 -4.30 -10.64 -2.25
CA THR A 63 -5.08 -9.70 -3.09
C THR A 63 -4.15 -8.78 -3.89
N ALA A 64 -3.15 -8.17 -3.24
CA ALA A 64 -2.18 -7.32 -3.91
C ALA A 64 -1.39 -8.09 -4.99
N PHE A 65 -0.91 -9.29 -4.66
CA PHE A 65 -0.21 -10.16 -5.62
C PHE A 65 -1.08 -10.47 -6.83
N SER A 66 -2.29 -11.00 -6.62
CA SER A 66 -3.20 -11.39 -7.69
C SER A 66 -3.50 -10.23 -8.63
N HIS A 67 -3.80 -9.05 -8.08
CA HIS A 67 -4.23 -7.90 -8.87
C HIS A 67 -3.06 -7.25 -9.61
N LEU A 68 -1.91 -7.06 -8.95
CA LEU A 68 -0.74 -6.44 -9.58
C LEU A 68 -0.11 -7.36 -10.64
N MET A 69 -0.08 -8.68 -10.40
CA MET A 69 0.34 -9.65 -11.40
C MET A 69 -0.60 -9.68 -12.61
N ARG A 70 -1.92 -9.67 -12.37
CA ARG A 70 -2.90 -9.60 -13.45
C ARG A 70 -2.75 -8.32 -14.27
N TYR A 71 -2.58 -7.18 -13.61
CA TYR A 71 -2.37 -5.90 -14.28
C TYR A 71 -1.10 -5.93 -15.13
N ALA A 72 0.02 -6.42 -14.57
CA ALA A 72 1.27 -6.58 -15.30
C ALA A 72 1.07 -7.38 -16.60
N GLN A 73 0.38 -8.52 -16.49
CA GLN A 73 0.08 -9.37 -17.64
C GLN A 73 -0.80 -8.66 -18.68
N GLU A 74 -1.83 -7.94 -18.26
CA GLU A 74 -2.73 -7.20 -19.16
C GLU A 74 -2.01 -6.05 -19.90
N GLN A 75 -1.01 -5.42 -19.27
CA GLN A 75 -0.21 -4.33 -19.87
C GLN A 75 1.06 -4.80 -20.59
N GLY A 76 1.36 -6.11 -20.58
CA GLY A 76 2.60 -6.65 -21.15
C GLY A 76 3.86 -6.35 -20.34
N PHE A 77 3.72 -5.99 -19.07
CA PHE A 77 4.82 -5.82 -18.12
C PHE A 77 5.24 -7.14 -17.47
N GLN A 78 6.45 -7.18 -16.94
CA GLN A 78 6.93 -8.27 -16.10
C GLN A 78 7.10 -7.77 -14.67
N LEU A 79 6.47 -8.45 -13.71
CA LEU A 79 6.60 -8.15 -12.29
C LEU A 79 7.51 -9.22 -11.63
N ALA A 80 8.82 -9.11 -11.88
CA ALA A 80 9.78 -10.14 -11.51
C ALA A 80 10.13 -10.14 -10.00
N GLU A 81 9.97 -9.00 -9.32
CA GLU A 81 10.51 -8.78 -7.97
C GLU A 81 9.42 -8.61 -6.89
N PHE A 82 8.18 -9.06 -7.15
CA PHE A 82 7.04 -8.82 -6.26
C PHE A 82 7.37 -9.12 -4.79
N ASP A 83 7.84 -10.33 -4.48
CA ASP A 83 8.07 -10.76 -3.10
C ASP A 83 9.08 -9.87 -2.38
N SER A 84 10.20 -9.60 -3.04
CA SER A 84 11.28 -8.78 -2.46
C SER A 84 10.86 -7.32 -2.24
N LEU A 85 10.12 -6.73 -3.18
CA LEU A 85 9.61 -5.37 -3.10
C LEU A 85 8.52 -5.26 -2.04
N PHE A 86 7.63 -6.25 -1.98
CA PHE A 86 6.54 -6.30 -1.01
C PHE A 86 7.08 -6.47 0.41
N GLU A 87 8.01 -7.40 0.63
CA GLU A 87 8.65 -7.62 1.93
C GLU A 87 9.41 -6.37 2.40
N ARG A 88 10.16 -5.72 1.50
CA ARG A 88 10.81 -4.43 1.78
C ARG A 88 9.80 -3.40 2.25
N GLY A 89 8.69 -3.23 1.50
CA GLY A 89 7.61 -2.34 1.89
C GLY A 89 7.05 -2.70 3.27
N GLN A 90 6.79 -3.99 3.52
CA GLN A 90 6.23 -4.50 4.77
C GLN A 90 7.11 -4.19 5.98
N VAL A 91 8.42 -4.38 5.87
CA VAL A 91 9.37 -4.06 6.94
C VAL A 91 9.35 -2.55 7.24
N GLU A 92 9.43 -1.70 6.22
CA GLU A 92 9.46 -0.25 6.42
C GLU A 92 8.13 0.28 6.98
N GLY A 93 6.99 -0.16 6.42
CA GLY A 93 5.66 0.24 6.90
C GLY A 93 5.42 -0.13 8.36
N ARG A 94 5.84 -1.33 8.77
CA ARG A 94 5.78 -1.77 10.17
C ARG A 94 6.65 -0.89 11.08
N LYS A 95 7.92 -0.72 10.72
CA LYS A 95 8.89 0.08 11.48
C LYS A 95 8.39 1.51 11.69
N LEU A 96 7.82 2.11 10.64
CA LEU A 96 7.29 3.47 10.73
C LEU A 96 6.05 3.55 11.61
N ALA A 97 5.12 2.61 11.48
CA ALA A 97 3.93 2.53 12.31
C ALA A 97 4.29 2.36 13.80
N GLU A 98 5.30 1.56 14.10
CA GLU A 98 5.82 1.36 15.46
C GLU A 98 6.53 2.62 15.99
N THR A 99 7.39 3.23 15.17
CA THR A 99 8.18 4.43 15.54
C THR A 99 7.29 5.64 15.80
N HIS A 100 6.23 5.81 14.99
CA HIS A 100 5.36 6.98 15.04
C HIS A 100 3.99 6.67 15.65
N ARG A 101 3.86 5.56 16.40
CA ARG A 101 2.59 5.09 16.96
C ARG A 101 1.84 6.16 17.76
N GLY A 102 2.56 7.01 18.51
CA GLY A 102 1.96 8.11 19.27
C GLY A 102 1.42 9.27 18.42
N LEU A 103 1.95 9.47 17.21
CA LEU A 103 1.48 10.47 16.25
C LEU A 103 0.34 9.93 15.37
N ILE A 104 0.34 8.62 15.12
CA ILE A 104 -0.60 7.93 14.23
C ILE A 104 -1.79 7.34 14.99
N ALA A 105 -1.75 7.21 16.32
CA ALA A 105 -2.85 6.65 17.12
C ALA A 105 -4.25 7.26 16.84
N PRO A 106 -4.42 8.58 16.61
CA PRO A 106 -5.71 9.16 16.21
C PRO A 106 -6.15 8.77 14.79
N SER A 107 -5.20 8.36 13.95
CA SER A 107 -5.38 8.01 12.54
C SER A 107 -5.34 6.49 12.29
N GLY A 108 -5.01 5.69 13.31
CA GLY A 108 -4.89 4.24 13.21
C GLY A 108 -6.21 3.55 12.83
N THR A 109 -7.35 4.09 13.27
CA THR A 109 -8.68 3.62 12.85
C THR A 109 -8.88 3.79 11.34
N ASN A 110 -8.50 4.95 10.77
CA ASN A 110 -8.61 5.20 9.33
C ASN A 110 -7.67 4.30 8.51
N LEU A 111 -6.50 3.98 9.06
CA LEU A 111 -5.54 3.07 8.44
C LEU A 111 -6.09 1.64 8.42
N ILE A 112 -6.60 1.14 9.54
CA ILE A 112 -7.20 -0.19 9.63
C ILE A 112 -8.45 -0.27 8.74
N ASP A 113 -9.33 0.73 8.74
CA ASP A 113 -10.51 0.75 7.87
C ASP A 113 -10.14 0.69 6.39
N GLY A 114 -9.12 1.46 5.98
CA GLY A 114 -8.57 1.41 4.63
C GLY A 114 -7.98 0.04 4.29
N PHE A 115 -7.19 -0.53 5.20
CA PHE A 115 -6.63 -1.87 5.03
C PHE A 115 -7.70 -2.97 4.93
N MET A 116 -8.77 -2.88 5.74
CA MET A 116 -9.89 -3.83 5.69
C MET A 116 -10.67 -3.74 4.38
N HIS A 117 -10.73 -2.55 3.77
CA HIS A 117 -11.23 -2.38 2.41
C HIS A 117 -10.25 -2.99 1.39
N ASP A 118 -8.96 -2.67 1.49
CA ASP A 118 -7.95 -3.04 0.50
C ASP A 118 -7.70 -4.55 0.45
N LYS A 119 -7.78 -5.27 1.58
CA LYS A 119 -7.63 -6.73 1.59
C LYS A 119 -8.70 -7.45 0.75
N ALA A 120 -9.85 -6.83 0.56
CA ALA A 120 -10.99 -7.35 -0.19
C ALA A 120 -11.33 -6.52 -1.43
N ILE A 121 -10.44 -5.62 -1.86
CA ILE A 121 -10.70 -4.73 -2.99
C ILE A 121 -10.85 -5.53 -4.29
N GLU A 122 -11.85 -5.17 -5.09
CA GLU A 122 -12.03 -5.76 -6.41
C GLU A 122 -10.97 -5.27 -7.41
N TYR A 123 -10.53 -6.17 -8.29
CA TYR A 123 -9.51 -5.87 -9.31
C TYR A 123 -9.83 -4.61 -10.13
N GLN A 124 -11.10 -4.39 -10.49
CA GLN A 124 -11.49 -3.24 -11.32
C GLN A 124 -11.20 -1.89 -10.66
N ASN A 125 -11.28 -1.82 -9.33
CA ASN A 125 -10.94 -0.60 -8.60
C ASN A 125 -9.42 -0.37 -8.58
N VAL A 126 -8.63 -1.44 -8.45
CA VAL A 126 -7.16 -1.36 -8.54
C VAL A 126 -6.72 -0.98 -9.95
N LYS A 127 -7.26 -1.63 -10.98
CA LYS A 127 -6.97 -1.31 -12.38
C LYS A 127 -7.24 0.17 -12.67
N LYS A 128 -8.39 0.69 -12.25
CA LYS A 128 -8.73 2.10 -12.43
C LYS A 128 -7.74 3.06 -11.75
N ALA A 129 -7.19 2.68 -10.61
CA ALA A 129 -6.19 3.48 -9.91
C ALA A 129 -4.80 3.42 -10.58
N LEU A 130 -4.45 2.28 -11.18
CA LEU A 130 -3.21 2.10 -11.93
C LEU A 130 -3.22 2.81 -13.30
N ASP A 131 -4.40 2.97 -13.90
CA ASP A 131 -4.58 3.65 -15.18
C ASP A 131 -4.78 5.18 -15.07
N ALA A 132 -4.83 5.73 -13.84
CA ALA A 132 -5.17 7.14 -13.56
C ALA A 132 -3.93 8.04 -13.57
#